data_AF-A0A2H1E9U4-F1
#
_entry.id   AF-A0A2H1E9U4-F1
#
_cell.length_a   1.000
_cell.length_b   1.000
_cell.length_c   1.000
_cell.angle_alpha   90.00
_cell.angle_beta   90.00
_cell.angle_gamma   90.00
#
_symmetry.space_group_name_H-M   'P 1'
#
loop_
_entity.id
_entity.type
_entity.pdbx_description
1 polymer ?
#
loop_
_entity_poly.entity_id
_entity_poly.type
_entity_poly.pdbx_seq_one_letter_code
_entity_poly.pdbx_strand_id
1 'polypeptide(L)'
;MKRFILFFFFGLILHSCQTNYTTRNMEYVNIKQFNIDSTNIRAIHAISKDHLYFAGSNGYIGYTLNEGKSWHIKQLNYQDSIIPHFRSVSLNNSNLFALSIGNPALLYKISKNSEKLVYIEHHKDLFYDSMKFFSDGKHGIAVGDPIENCPSIILTSDGGNTWQKIPCSQLPKFEKGEAFFAASNTNIKIIDNTVWIASGGKKARILKSEDTGKTWTVYDTPIVQGNGSQGIYSIDFYDKKMEL
;
A
#
# COMPACT_ATOMS: atom_id res chain seq x y z
N MET A 1 -22.78 -31.29 -47.39
CA MET A 1 -22.83 -30.03 -46.60
C MET A 1 -22.05 -30.10 -45.28
N LYS A 2 -22.16 -31.14 -44.44
CA LYS A 2 -21.40 -31.26 -43.16
C LYS A 2 -19.86 -31.21 -43.30
N ARG A 3 -19.30 -31.74 -44.40
CA ARG A 3 -17.84 -31.75 -44.66
C ARG A 3 -17.26 -30.37 -44.99
N PHE A 4 -18.03 -29.51 -45.68
CA PHE A 4 -17.61 -28.14 -46.01
C PHE A 4 -17.61 -27.22 -44.78
N ILE A 5 -18.55 -27.43 -43.84
CA ILE A 5 -18.61 -26.69 -42.57
C ILE A 5 -17.38 -27.01 -41.70
N LEU A 6 -16.91 -28.27 -41.69
CA LEU A 6 -15.70 -28.67 -40.97
C LEU A 6 -14.43 -27.99 -41.53
N PHE A 7 -14.31 -27.88 -42.86
CA PHE A 7 -13.19 -27.17 -43.48
C PHE A 7 -13.23 -25.66 -43.21
N PHE A 8 -14.43 -25.07 -43.15
CA PHE A 8 -14.60 -23.65 -42.82
C PHE A 8 -14.18 -23.34 -41.36
N PHE A 9 -14.55 -24.20 -40.41
CA PHE A 9 -14.10 -24.07 -39.01
C PHE A 9 -12.60 -24.34 -38.84
N PHE A 10 -12.01 -25.25 -39.61
CA PHE A 10 -10.55 -25.49 -39.58
C PHE A 10 -9.76 -24.30 -40.13
N GLY A 11 -10.29 -23.60 -41.14
CA GLY A 11 -9.70 -22.37 -41.67
C GLY A 11 -9.72 -21.19 -40.69
N LEU A 12 -10.76 -21.08 -39.85
CA LEU A 12 -10.87 -20.04 -38.83
C LEU A 12 -9.88 -20.24 -37.67
N ILE A 13 -9.52 -21.48 -37.34
CA ILE A 13 -8.51 -21.78 -36.30
C ILE A 13 -7.10 -21.36 -36.76
N LEU A 14 -6.82 -21.41 -38.06
CA LEU A 14 -5.53 -21.03 -38.64
C LEU A 14 -5.36 -19.51 -38.84
N HIS A 15 -6.42 -18.71 -38.64
CA HIS A 15 -6.37 -17.24 -38.69
C HIS A 15 -6.34 -16.59 -37.30
N SER A 16 -6.03 -17.35 -36.25
CA SER A 16 -5.73 -16.77 -34.95
C SER A 16 -4.42 -15.98 -35.04
N CYS A 17 -4.55 -14.66 -35.25
CA CYS A 17 -3.45 -13.72 -35.17
C CYS A 17 -2.83 -13.79 -33.77
N GLN A 18 -1.72 -14.51 -33.64
CA GLN A 18 -0.79 -14.28 -32.53
C GLN A 18 -0.13 -12.92 -32.79
N THR A 19 -0.59 -11.89 -32.10
CA THR A 19 0.16 -10.65 -32.00
C THR A 19 1.45 -10.97 -31.25
N ASN A 20 2.56 -11.09 -31.97
CA ASN A 20 3.86 -11.26 -31.36
C ASN A 20 4.10 -10.07 -30.41
N TYR A 21 4.15 -10.36 -29.11
CA TYR A 21 4.47 -9.35 -28.11
C TYR A 21 5.91 -8.90 -28.33
N THR A 22 6.10 -7.72 -28.92
CA THR A 22 7.41 -7.08 -28.97
C THR A 22 7.78 -6.63 -27.57
N THR A 23 8.73 -7.33 -26.96
CA THR A 23 9.39 -6.90 -25.72
C THR A 23 9.97 -5.51 -25.94
N ARG A 24 9.61 -4.54 -25.10
CA ARG A 24 10.32 -3.25 -25.09
C ARG A 24 11.76 -3.52 -24.69
N ASN A 25 12.68 -3.44 -25.65
CA ASN A 25 14.11 -3.43 -25.35
C ASN A 25 14.42 -2.08 -24.68
N MET A 26 14.50 -2.08 -23.35
CA MET A 26 15.10 -0.96 -22.62
C MET A 26 16.61 -1.11 -22.75
N GLU A 27 17.19 -0.46 -23.76
CA GLU A 27 18.62 -0.59 -24.05
C GLU A 27 19.48 0.01 -22.93
N TYR A 28 19.02 1.08 -22.26
CA TYR A 28 19.73 1.70 -21.14
C TYR A 28 18.77 2.36 -20.14
N VAL A 29 19.03 2.17 -18.84
CA VAL A 29 18.37 2.90 -17.74
C VAL A 29 19.40 3.84 -17.13
N ASN A 30 19.13 5.15 -17.15
CA ASN A 30 19.96 6.12 -16.43
C ASN A 30 19.41 6.28 -15.01
N ILE A 31 20.18 5.86 -14.01
CA ILE A 31 19.81 5.97 -12.60
C ILE A 31 20.52 7.18 -12.01
N LYS A 32 19.73 8.18 -11.60
CA LYS A 32 20.22 9.30 -10.80
C LYS A 32 19.96 9.03 -9.32
N GLN A 33 21.02 9.01 -8.53
CA GLN A 33 20.93 8.85 -7.08
C GLN A 33 20.72 10.20 -6.40
N PHE A 34 19.84 10.22 -5.40
CA PHE A 34 19.64 11.34 -4.48
C PHE A 34 19.97 10.87 -3.07
N ASN A 35 20.93 11.51 -2.42
CA ASN A 35 21.32 11.19 -1.06
C ASN A 35 20.59 12.13 -0.10
N ILE A 36 19.88 11.53 0.85
CA ILE A 36 19.26 12.23 1.97
C ILE A 36 19.89 11.66 3.22
N ASP A 37 20.79 12.43 3.84
CA ASP A 37 21.54 11.98 5.00
C ASP A 37 20.64 11.78 6.22
N SER A 38 21.13 11.01 7.20
CA SER A 38 20.48 10.81 8.51
C SER A 38 19.14 10.05 8.52
N THR A 39 18.66 9.57 7.37
CA THR A 39 17.43 8.78 7.27
C THR A 39 17.56 7.59 6.31
N ASN A 40 16.85 6.51 6.64
CA ASN A 40 16.53 5.46 5.71
C ASN A 40 15.15 5.73 5.12
N ILE A 41 15.08 5.93 3.81
CA ILE A 41 13.81 6.13 3.10
C ILE A 41 13.04 4.81 3.08
N ARG A 42 11.83 4.83 3.63
CA ARG A 42 11.02 3.61 3.88
C ARG A 42 9.69 3.62 3.14
N ALA A 43 9.22 4.80 2.76
CA ALA A 43 8.01 4.97 1.97
C ALA A 43 8.20 6.13 0.99
N ILE A 44 7.69 5.94 -0.22
CA ILE A 44 7.60 7.00 -1.23
C ILE A 44 6.20 7.08 -1.81
N HIS A 45 5.81 8.27 -2.24
CA HIS A 45 4.59 8.53 -3.00
C HIS A 45 4.91 9.46 -4.16
N ALA A 46 5.03 8.88 -5.36
CA ALA A 46 5.28 9.62 -6.59
C ALA A 46 3.95 10.12 -7.18
N ILE A 47 3.84 11.43 -7.42
CA ILE A 47 2.66 12.05 -8.04
C ILE A 47 2.88 12.24 -9.53
N SER A 48 4.08 12.68 -9.91
CA SER A 48 4.47 12.91 -11.30
C SER A 48 5.97 12.67 -11.44
N LYS A 49 6.52 12.89 -12.65
CA LYS A 49 7.96 12.80 -12.91
C LYS A 49 8.81 13.75 -12.05
N ASP A 50 8.20 14.84 -11.60
CA ASP A 50 8.82 15.98 -10.91
C ASP A 50 8.48 16.04 -9.42
N HIS A 51 7.37 15.40 -9.01
CA HIS A 51 6.78 15.52 -7.67
C HIS A 51 6.80 14.17 -6.94
N LEU A 52 7.52 14.13 -5.81
CA LEU A 52 7.62 12.95 -4.97
C LEU A 52 7.65 13.34 -3.50
N TYR A 53 6.93 12.58 -2.69
CA TYR A 53 6.97 12.64 -1.23
C TYR A 53 7.64 11.39 -0.69
N PHE A 54 8.32 11.52 0.45
CA PHE A 54 8.89 10.39 1.17
C PHE A 54 8.66 10.49 2.66
N ALA A 55 8.72 9.33 3.31
CA ALA A 55 8.87 9.22 4.75
C ALA A 55 9.95 8.17 5.09
N GLY A 56 10.67 8.39 6.18
CA GLY A 56 11.81 7.57 6.55
C GLY A 56 11.96 7.36 8.05
N SER A 57 13.12 6.81 8.43
CA SER A 57 13.50 6.68 9.83
C SER A 57 13.81 8.03 10.47
N ASN A 58 13.95 8.04 11.80
CA ASN A 58 14.38 9.19 12.59
C ASN A 58 13.47 10.43 12.46
N GLY A 59 12.19 10.20 12.18
CA GLY A 59 11.18 11.24 12.07
C GLY A 59 11.22 12.05 10.78
N TYR A 60 12.03 11.66 9.80
CA TYR A 60 12.15 12.42 8.56
C TYR A 60 11.01 12.17 7.60
N ILE A 61 10.45 13.27 7.11
CA ILE A 61 9.56 13.33 5.96
C ILE A 61 10.08 14.41 5.00
N GLY A 62 9.73 14.31 3.73
CA GLY A 62 10.10 15.35 2.80
C GLY A 62 9.50 15.17 1.42
N TYR A 63 9.80 16.13 0.56
CA TYR A 63 9.32 16.13 -0.81
C TYR A 63 10.25 16.90 -1.75
N THR A 64 10.12 16.59 -3.03
CA THR A 64 10.64 17.39 -4.14
C THR A 64 9.50 17.74 -5.09
N LEU A 65 9.60 18.91 -5.73
CA LEU A 65 8.65 19.40 -6.74
C LEU A 65 9.36 19.68 -8.09
N ASN A 66 10.64 19.29 -8.21
CA ASN A 66 11.49 19.67 -9.33
C ASN A 66 12.50 18.58 -9.70
N GLU A 67 12.04 17.32 -9.78
CA GLU A 67 12.86 16.18 -10.22
C GLU A 67 14.09 15.95 -9.32
N GLY A 68 13.95 16.22 -8.02
CA GLY A 68 15.01 16.07 -7.03
C GLY A 68 16.13 17.09 -7.12
N LYS A 69 15.96 18.21 -7.86
CA LYS A 69 16.93 19.32 -7.88
C LYS A 69 17.04 20.00 -6.52
N SER A 70 15.93 20.06 -5.77
CA SER A 70 15.89 20.47 -4.37
C SER A 70 14.92 19.61 -3.57
N TRP A 71 15.19 19.50 -2.27
CA TRP A 71 14.38 18.73 -1.33
C TRP A 71 13.97 19.61 -0.15
N HIS A 72 12.68 19.55 0.19
CA HIS A 72 12.14 20.13 1.41
C HIS A 72 11.99 19.01 2.43
N ILE A 73 12.75 19.07 3.52
CA ILE A 73 12.84 18.00 4.50
C ILE A 73 12.49 18.55 5.87
N LYS A 74 11.71 17.78 6.62
CA LYS A 74 11.35 18.07 8.00
C LYS A 74 11.56 16.85 8.88
N GLN A 75 12.03 17.07 10.10
CA GLN A 75 12.08 16.06 11.15
C GLN A 75 10.93 16.30 12.13
N LEU A 76 10.19 15.24 12.45
CA LEU A 76 9.12 15.25 13.45
C LEU A 76 9.57 14.49 14.69
N ASN A 77 9.12 14.97 15.85
CA ASN A 77 9.29 14.36 17.16
C ASN A 77 7.95 14.40 17.91
N TYR A 78 7.79 13.50 18.88
CA TYR A 78 6.63 13.44 19.76
C TYR A 78 7.09 13.55 21.21
N GLN A 79 6.49 14.49 21.95
CA GLN A 79 6.80 14.73 23.37
C GLN A 79 8.31 14.83 23.66
N ASP A 80 9.04 15.51 22.77
CA ASP A 80 10.48 15.82 22.85
C ASP A 80 11.45 14.62 22.90
N SER A 81 10.96 13.41 23.12
CA SER A 81 11.76 12.21 23.39
C SER A 81 11.50 11.06 22.42
N ILE A 82 10.31 11.00 21.82
CA ILE A 82 9.95 9.92 20.91
C ILE A 82 10.22 10.37 19.47
N ILE A 83 11.11 9.65 18.81
CA ILE A 83 11.44 9.86 17.40
C ILE A 83 10.69 8.82 16.56
N PRO A 84 9.68 9.21 15.77
CA PRO A 84 8.90 8.28 14.97
C PRO A 84 9.74 7.62 13.87
N HIS A 85 9.51 6.34 13.63
CA HIS A 85 10.03 5.65 12.46
C HIS A 85 8.91 5.48 11.44
N PHE A 86 8.86 6.33 10.41
CA PHE A 86 7.82 6.26 9.40
C PHE A 86 8.03 5.06 8.47
N ARG A 87 6.91 4.39 8.13
CA ARG A 87 6.87 3.25 7.20
C ARG A 87 5.86 3.42 6.08
N SER A 88 4.97 4.40 6.19
CA SER A 88 3.95 4.65 5.18
C SER A 88 3.74 6.14 4.98
N VAL A 89 3.55 6.52 3.72
CA VAL A 89 3.21 7.87 3.30
C VAL A 89 2.10 7.87 2.25
N SER A 90 1.05 8.66 2.47
CA SER A 90 -0.06 8.80 1.52
C SER A 90 -0.51 10.24 1.46
N LEU A 91 -1.11 10.61 0.34
CA LEU A 91 -1.78 11.89 0.17
C LEU A 91 -3.28 11.69 0.17
N ASN A 92 -4.01 12.66 0.69
CA ASN A 92 -5.37 12.93 0.21
C ASN A 92 -5.32 14.08 -0.81
N ASN A 93 -6.46 14.69 -1.13
CA ASN A 93 -6.52 15.79 -2.12
C ASN A 93 -5.65 17.02 -1.79
N SER A 94 -5.23 17.21 -0.53
CA SER A 94 -4.53 18.44 -0.10
C SER A 94 -3.44 18.28 0.95
N ASN A 95 -3.35 17.15 1.64
CA ASN A 95 -2.45 16.95 2.77
C ASN A 95 -1.68 15.63 2.63
N LEU A 96 -0.44 15.68 3.12
CA LEU A 96 0.42 14.52 3.29
C LEU A 96 0.09 13.85 4.62
N PHE A 97 0.16 12.53 4.64
CA PHE A 97 0.02 11.73 5.85
C PHE A 97 1.23 10.82 5.99
N ALA A 98 1.82 10.79 7.17
CA ALA A 98 2.94 9.93 7.51
C ALA A 98 2.60 9.08 8.73
N LEU A 99 2.67 7.76 8.56
CA LEU A 99 2.35 6.78 9.59
C LEU A 99 3.61 6.07 10.06
N SER A 100 3.84 6.11 11.37
CA SER A 100 4.98 5.47 12.02
C SER A 100 4.64 4.09 12.56
N ILE A 101 5.70 3.30 12.71
CA ILE A 101 5.70 2.03 13.43
C ILE A 101 6.28 2.23 14.83
N GLY A 102 6.11 1.20 15.66
CA GLY A 102 6.57 1.18 17.04
C GLY A 102 5.46 1.57 18.01
N ASN A 103 5.86 1.85 19.24
CA ASN A 103 4.95 2.17 20.34
C ASN A 103 5.38 3.51 20.96
N PRO A 104 4.58 4.58 20.83
CA PRO A 104 3.30 4.63 20.09
C PRO A 104 3.46 4.57 18.57
N ALA A 105 2.43 4.06 17.90
CA ALA A 105 2.21 4.32 16.48
C ALA A 105 1.59 5.72 16.34
N LEU A 106 2.24 6.59 15.56
CA LEU A 106 1.86 7.99 15.37
C LEU A 106 1.50 8.25 13.91
N LEU A 107 0.30 8.79 13.67
CA LEU A 107 -0.16 9.25 12.37
C LEU A 107 -0.24 10.78 12.33
N TYR A 108 0.61 11.38 11.51
CA TYR A 108 0.61 12.82 11.30
C TYR A 108 -0.12 13.17 10.00
N LYS A 109 -0.95 14.21 10.07
CA LYS A 109 -1.45 14.98 8.93
C LYS A 109 -0.59 16.22 8.78
N ILE A 110 0.02 16.37 7.61
CA ILE A 110 0.93 17.47 7.28
C ILE A 110 0.30 18.30 6.16
N SER A 111 0.00 19.55 6.49
CA SER A 111 -0.42 20.59 5.56
C SER A 111 0.75 21.52 5.24
N LYS A 112 0.55 22.51 4.36
CA LYS A 112 1.59 23.50 4.02
C LYS A 112 2.14 24.24 5.24
N ASN A 113 1.29 24.48 6.26
CA ASN A 113 1.61 25.36 7.38
C ASN A 113 1.48 24.69 8.76
N SER A 114 1.14 23.40 8.82
CA SER A 114 0.92 22.72 10.10
C SER A 114 1.08 21.21 10.01
N GLU A 115 1.53 20.63 11.12
CA GLU A 115 1.51 19.20 11.36
C GLU A 115 0.61 18.91 12.56
N LYS A 116 -0.31 17.97 12.38
CA LYS A 116 -1.25 17.57 13.41
C LYS A 116 -1.17 16.07 13.59
N LEU A 117 -0.97 15.64 14.83
CA LEU A 117 -1.18 14.24 15.21
C LEU A 117 -2.69 13.97 15.17
N VAL A 118 -3.12 13.08 14.27
CA VAL A 118 -4.55 12.77 14.04
C VAL A 118 -4.92 11.37 14.52
N TYR A 119 -3.93 10.54 14.82
CA TYR A 119 -4.13 9.23 15.44
C TYR A 119 -2.88 8.83 16.23
N ILE A 120 -3.11 8.20 17.38
CA ILE A 120 -2.09 7.60 18.23
C ILE A 120 -2.61 6.26 18.74
N GLU A 121 -1.75 5.24 18.73
CA GLU A 121 -2.08 3.94 19.29
C GLU A 121 -0.91 3.37 20.10
N HIS A 122 -1.24 2.78 21.24
CA HIS A 122 -0.29 2.16 22.15
C HIS A 122 -0.55 0.66 22.25
N HIS A 123 0.42 -0.12 21.82
CA HIS A 123 0.46 -1.57 22.01
C HIS A 123 1.88 -2.05 21.67
N LYS A 124 2.39 -3.03 22.41
CA LYS A 124 3.77 -3.53 22.24
C LYS A 124 4.03 -4.19 20.88
N ASP A 125 2.99 -4.75 20.27
CA ASP A 125 3.07 -5.50 19.01
C ASP A 125 2.61 -4.66 17.80
N LEU A 126 2.49 -3.33 17.95
CA LEU A 126 2.03 -2.46 16.84
C LEU A 126 3.05 -2.34 15.72
N PHE A 127 2.58 -2.63 14.51
CA PHE A 127 3.33 -2.39 13.29
C PHE A 127 2.37 -2.07 12.14
N TYR A 128 2.21 -0.78 11.80
CA TYR A 128 1.46 -0.39 10.61
C TYR A 128 2.32 -0.44 9.36
N ASP A 129 1.89 -1.25 8.39
CA ASP A 129 2.62 -1.53 7.15
C ASP A 129 2.31 -0.52 6.06
N SER A 130 1.06 -0.10 5.94
CA SER A 130 0.61 0.64 4.76
C SER A 130 -0.59 1.54 5.00
N MET A 131 -0.71 2.59 4.18
CA MET A 131 -1.84 3.52 4.20
C MET A 131 -2.15 4.00 2.78
N LYS A 132 -3.44 4.16 2.48
CA LYS A 132 -3.94 4.73 1.23
C LYS A 132 -5.18 5.58 1.47
N PHE A 133 -5.34 6.63 0.69
CA PHE A 133 -6.63 7.31 0.52
C PHE A 133 -7.34 6.82 -0.73
N PHE A 134 -8.66 6.85 -0.67
CA PHE A 134 -9.53 6.59 -1.81
C PHE A 134 -9.53 7.81 -2.74
N SER A 135 -10.04 7.65 -3.97
CA SER A 135 -10.03 8.71 -4.98
C SER A 135 -10.84 9.95 -4.59
N ASP A 136 -11.77 9.83 -3.64
CA ASP A 136 -12.51 10.99 -3.13
C ASP A 136 -11.69 11.87 -2.16
N GLY A 137 -10.55 11.37 -1.66
CA GLY A 137 -9.70 12.03 -0.67
C GLY A 137 -10.36 12.20 0.71
N LYS A 138 -11.56 11.69 0.92
CA LYS A 138 -12.32 11.73 2.18
C LYS A 138 -12.16 10.43 2.95
N HIS A 139 -12.21 9.30 2.25
CA HIS A 139 -11.98 8.00 2.85
C HIS A 139 -10.50 7.63 2.79
N GLY A 140 -10.04 6.94 3.82
CA GLY A 140 -8.68 6.42 3.90
C GLY A 140 -8.63 5.20 4.81
N ILE A 141 -7.63 4.36 4.57
CA ILE A 141 -7.38 3.13 5.29
C ILE A 141 -5.89 3.02 5.60
N ALA A 142 -5.56 2.60 6.82
CA ALA A 142 -4.23 2.11 7.15
C ALA A 142 -4.32 0.71 7.75
N VAL A 143 -3.34 -0.12 7.41
CA VAL A 143 -3.31 -1.56 7.71
C VAL A 143 -1.97 -1.91 8.32
N GLY A 144 -2.00 -2.82 9.27
CA GLY A 144 -0.85 -3.24 10.04
C GLY A 144 -0.95 -4.70 10.47
N ASP A 145 0.18 -5.22 10.91
CA ASP A 145 0.34 -6.58 11.38
C ASP A 145 -0.67 -6.96 12.48
N PRO A 146 -0.91 -8.27 12.65
CA PRO A 146 -1.86 -8.74 13.63
C PRO A 146 -1.47 -8.38 15.05
N ILE A 147 -2.46 -7.87 15.78
CA ILE A 147 -2.42 -7.86 17.24
C ILE A 147 -3.31 -9.02 17.68
N GLU A 148 -2.74 -9.93 18.46
CA GLU A 148 -3.33 -11.22 18.80
C GLU A 148 -3.56 -12.10 17.56
N ASN A 149 -4.77 -12.13 17.00
CA ASN A 149 -5.16 -13.01 15.90
C ASN A 149 -5.96 -12.33 14.80
N CYS A 150 -5.87 -11.00 14.66
CA CYS A 150 -6.53 -10.24 13.59
C CYS A 150 -5.66 -9.04 13.19
N PRO A 151 -5.76 -8.55 11.94
CA PRO A 151 -4.96 -7.44 11.46
C PRO A 151 -5.32 -6.15 12.21
N SER A 152 -4.40 -5.19 12.23
CA SER A 152 -4.70 -3.84 12.70
C SER A 152 -5.20 -3.00 11.53
N ILE A 153 -6.47 -2.59 11.54
CA ILE A 153 -7.05 -1.73 10.49
C ILE A 153 -7.68 -0.48 11.12
N ILE A 154 -7.29 0.69 10.60
CA ILE A 154 -7.92 1.98 10.92
C ILE A 154 -8.50 2.61 9.66
N LEU A 155 -9.64 3.27 9.82
CA LEU A 155 -10.36 3.96 8.75
C LEU A 155 -10.55 5.43 9.09
N THR A 156 -10.59 6.27 8.06
CA THR A 156 -11.09 7.64 8.13
C THR A 156 -12.18 7.84 7.10
N SER A 157 -13.15 8.70 7.41
CA SER A 157 -14.21 9.13 6.50
C SER A 157 -14.38 10.65 6.50
N ASP A 158 -13.38 11.39 6.97
CA ASP A 158 -13.43 12.85 7.11
C ASP A 158 -12.16 13.53 6.56
N GLY A 159 -11.48 12.88 5.61
CA GLY A 159 -10.24 13.38 5.02
C GLY A 159 -9.05 13.31 5.99
N GLY A 160 -9.03 12.28 6.85
CA GLY A 160 -7.95 11.99 7.79
C GLY A 160 -7.89 12.95 8.97
N ASN A 161 -8.97 13.63 9.31
CA ASN A 161 -9.02 14.46 10.53
C ASN A 161 -9.21 13.59 11.77
N THR A 162 -9.97 12.50 11.64
CA THR A 162 -10.15 11.46 12.66
C THR A 162 -9.98 10.08 12.04
N TRP A 163 -9.47 9.14 12.84
CA TRP A 163 -9.28 7.75 12.45
C TRP A 163 -9.86 6.83 13.51
N GLN A 164 -10.51 5.75 13.07
CA GLN A 164 -11.18 4.79 13.93
C GLN A 164 -10.63 3.40 13.67
N LYS A 165 -10.23 2.69 14.74
CA LYS A 165 -9.78 1.31 14.66
C LYS A 165 -10.97 0.37 14.55
N ILE A 166 -10.90 -0.58 13.62
CA ILE A 166 -11.91 -1.63 13.49
C ILE A 166 -11.66 -2.67 14.60
N PRO A 167 -12.68 -3.05 15.40
CA PRO A 167 -12.54 -4.09 16.40
C PRO A 167 -12.19 -5.44 15.78
N CYS A 168 -11.36 -6.21 16.47
CA CYS A 168 -10.94 -7.55 16.04
C CYS A 168 -12.11 -8.50 15.70
N SER A 169 -13.25 -8.34 16.38
CA SER A 169 -14.48 -9.12 16.16
C SER A 169 -15.12 -8.90 14.78
N GLN A 170 -14.74 -7.84 14.07
CA GLN A 170 -15.23 -7.51 12.72
C GLN A 170 -14.18 -7.80 11.63
N LEU A 171 -13.00 -8.30 12.02
CA LEU A 171 -11.89 -8.55 11.11
C LEU A 171 -11.66 -10.05 10.91
N PRO A 172 -11.11 -10.46 9.76
CA PRO A 172 -10.73 -11.84 9.55
C PRO A 172 -9.66 -12.29 10.55
N LYS A 173 -9.76 -13.55 10.98
CA LYS A 173 -8.73 -14.16 11.83
C LYS A 173 -7.49 -14.50 11.01
N PHE A 174 -6.33 -14.18 11.58
CA PHE A 174 -5.02 -14.49 11.03
C PHE A 174 -4.47 -15.75 11.68
N GLU A 175 -3.85 -16.57 10.86
CA GLU A 175 -3.10 -17.72 11.35
C GLU A 175 -1.81 -17.26 12.05
N LYS A 176 -1.31 -18.05 12.98
CA LYS A 176 -0.05 -17.72 13.66
C LYS A 176 1.08 -17.61 12.64
N GLY A 177 1.67 -16.42 12.52
CA GLY A 177 2.76 -16.13 11.59
C GLY A 177 2.30 -15.69 10.20
N GLU A 178 1.00 -15.48 10.00
CA GLU A 178 0.49 -14.63 8.92
C GLU A 178 0.65 -13.16 9.31
N ALA A 179 1.08 -12.33 8.35
CA ALA A 179 1.36 -10.92 8.56
C ALA A 179 1.21 -10.15 7.25
N PHE A 180 1.37 -8.83 7.29
CA PHE A 180 1.57 -8.04 6.08
C PHE A 180 3.06 -7.77 5.87
N PHE A 181 3.45 -7.51 4.64
CA PHE A 181 4.80 -7.05 4.36
C PHE A 181 4.79 -5.53 4.16
N ALA A 182 5.60 -4.81 4.92
CA ALA A 182 5.81 -3.37 4.86
C ALA A 182 6.54 -2.89 3.58
N ALA A 183 6.04 -3.26 2.41
CA ALA A 183 6.65 -3.03 1.11
C ALA A 183 6.33 -1.61 0.56
N SER A 184 6.54 -0.55 1.34
CA SER A 184 6.34 0.84 0.91
C SER A 184 4.95 1.11 0.30
N ASN A 185 3.88 0.75 1.01
CA ASN A 185 2.48 0.96 0.59
C ASN A 185 2.00 0.10 -0.59
N THR A 186 2.68 -0.99 -0.94
CA THR A 186 2.26 -1.82 -2.08
C THR A 186 1.56 -3.11 -1.72
N ASN A 187 1.45 -3.48 -0.43
CA ASN A 187 0.65 -4.63 0.00
C ASN A 187 -0.87 -4.38 -0.07
N ILE A 188 -1.28 -3.15 -0.39
CA ILE A 188 -2.67 -2.70 -0.49
C ILE A 188 -2.92 -1.98 -1.81
N LYS A 189 -4.04 -2.32 -2.46
CA LYS A 189 -4.58 -1.60 -3.61
C LYS A 189 -6.03 -1.21 -3.35
N ILE A 190 -6.39 -0.01 -3.82
CA ILE A 190 -7.78 0.46 -3.86
C ILE A 190 -8.17 0.67 -5.33
N ILE A 191 -9.34 0.16 -5.71
CA ILE A 191 -9.99 0.44 -6.98
C ILE A 191 -11.44 0.82 -6.66
N ASP A 192 -11.81 2.06 -6.97
CA ASP A 192 -13.11 2.63 -6.60
C ASP A 192 -13.33 2.49 -5.08
N ASN A 193 -14.34 1.73 -4.64
CA ASN A 193 -14.60 1.47 -3.22
C ASN A 193 -14.02 0.15 -2.71
N THR A 194 -13.39 -0.63 -3.59
CA THR A 194 -12.87 -1.96 -3.29
C THR A 194 -11.43 -1.86 -2.79
N VAL A 195 -11.18 -2.47 -1.64
CA VAL A 195 -9.84 -2.60 -1.05
C VAL A 195 -9.37 -4.03 -1.21
N TRP A 196 -8.13 -4.18 -1.63
CA TRP A 196 -7.42 -5.45 -1.71
C TRP A 196 -6.16 -5.35 -0.86
N ILE A 197 -6.01 -6.24 0.13
CA ILE A 197 -4.81 -6.36 0.94
C ILE A 197 -4.24 -7.76 0.77
N ALA A 198 -2.93 -7.83 0.58
CA ALA A 198 -2.19 -9.06 0.44
C ALA A 198 -1.42 -9.39 1.72
N SER A 199 -1.60 -10.62 2.23
CA SER A 199 -0.84 -11.15 3.37
C SER A 199 0.25 -12.13 2.94
N GLY A 200 1.15 -12.42 3.86
CA GLY A 200 2.23 -13.38 3.69
C GLY A 200 2.74 -13.94 5.01
N GLY A 201 3.88 -14.63 4.94
CA GLY A 201 4.47 -15.39 6.04
C GLY A 201 4.05 -16.85 6.00
N LYS A 202 3.54 -17.36 7.12
CA LYS A 202 3.08 -18.75 7.22
C LYS A 202 1.81 -19.04 6.42
N LYS A 203 1.03 -18.00 6.16
CA LYS A 203 -0.16 -18.04 5.32
C LYS A 203 -0.15 -16.82 4.40
N ALA A 204 -0.59 -16.97 3.15
CA ALA A 204 -0.65 -15.91 2.16
C ALA A 204 -2.04 -15.87 1.53
N ARG A 205 -2.77 -14.79 1.81
CA ARG A 205 -4.19 -14.62 1.45
C ARG A 205 -4.43 -13.24 0.85
N ILE A 206 -5.54 -13.11 0.14
CA ILE A 206 -6.09 -11.83 -0.25
C ILE A 206 -7.28 -11.50 0.64
N LEU A 207 -7.23 -10.35 1.29
CA LEU A 207 -8.34 -9.75 2.00
C LEU A 207 -8.99 -8.72 1.07
N LYS A 208 -10.29 -8.88 0.82
CA LYS A 208 -11.08 -7.99 -0.04
C LYS A 208 -12.19 -7.34 0.77
N SER A 209 -12.34 -6.03 0.63
CA SER A 209 -13.50 -5.28 1.10
C SER A 209 -14.12 -4.53 -0.06
N GLU A 210 -15.45 -4.52 -0.16
CA GLU A 210 -16.19 -3.79 -1.21
C GLU A 210 -16.89 -2.53 -0.68
N ASP A 211 -16.71 -2.22 0.60
CA ASP A 211 -17.42 -1.18 1.34
C ASP A 211 -16.44 -0.26 2.10
N THR A 212 -15.36 0.12 1.42
CA THR A 212 -14.30 1.02 1.92
C THR A 212 -13.57 0.53 3.18
N GLY A 213 -13.45 -0.79 3.35
CA GLY A 213 -12.68 -1.43 4.40
C GLY A 213 -13.49 -1.89 5.61
N LYS A 214 -14.83 -1.84 5.56
CA LYS A 214 -15.69 -2.13 6.73
C LYS A 214 -15.96 -3.62 6.91
N THR A 215 -16.23 -4.34 5.82
CA THR A 215 -16.43 -5.79 5.83
C THR A 215 -15.44 -6.48 4.90
N TRP A 216 -15.08 -7.73 5.23
CA TRP A 216 -13.97 -8.43 4.61
C TRP A 216 -14.35 -9.84 4.17
N THR A 217 -13.99 -10.18 2.94
CA THR A 217 -13.94 -11.55 2.41
C THR A 217 -12.48 -11.94 2.25
N VAL A 218 -12.14 -13.20 2.54
CA VAL A 218 -10.77 -13.70 2.45
C VAL A 218 -10.68 -14.80 1.40
N TYR A 219 -9.64 -14.74 0.58
CA TYR A 219 -9.32 -15.72 -0.45
C TYR A 219 -7.96 -16.35 -0.17
N ASP A 220 -7.91 -17.68 -0.13
CA ASP A 220 -6.66 -18.40 -0.17
C ASP A 220 -5.96 -18.20 -1.53
N THR A 221 -4.64 -18.24 -1.52
CA THR A 221 -3.85 -18.10 -2.74
C THR A 221 -2.95 -19.31 -2.97
N PRO A 222 -2.64 -19.65 -4.24
CA PRO A 222 -1.66 -20.69 -4.56
C PRO A 222 -0.21 -20.22 -4.38
N ILE A 223 0.01 -18.98 -3.90
CA ILE A 223 1.34 -18.40 -3.74
C ILE A 223 2.10 -19.16 -2.65
N VAL A 224 3.40 -19.38 -2.91
CA VAL A 224 4.31 -20.04 -1.98
C VAL A 224 4.32 -19.30 -0.64
N GLN A 225 4.11 -20.04 0.44
CA GLN A 225 3.92 -19.56 1.81
C GLN A 225 4.43 -20.62 2.79
N GLY A 226 4.61 -20.25 4.06
CA GLY A 226 4.99 -21.18 5.13
C GLY A 226 6.34 -20.89 5.77
N ASN A 227 7.29 -20.35 5.01
CA ASN A 227 8.64 -20.05 5.49
C ASN A 227 8.91 -18.54 5.53
N GLY A 228 8.78 -17.93 6.71
CA GLY A 228 9.27 -16.59 7.06
C GLY A 228 8.94 -15.47 6.09
N SER A 229 9.79 -15.29 5.08
CA SER A 229 9.70 -14.28 4.02
C SER A 229 8.91 -14.73 2.78
N GLN A 230 8.26 -15.89 2.80
CA GLN A 230 7.39 -16.32 1.70
C GLN A 230 6.02 -15.64 1.77
N GLY A 231 5.38 -15.42 0.63
CA GLY A 231 4.06 -14.82 0.52
C GLY A 231 4.03 -13.60 -0.39
N ILE A 232 3.01 -12.76 -0.20
CA ILE A 232 2.69 -11.69 -1.16
C ILE A 232 3.14 -10.35 -0.59
N TYR A 233 4.16 -9.76 -1.20
CA TYR A 233 4.69 -8.46 -0.78
C TYR A 233 3.92 -7.29 -1.34
N SER A 234 3.39 -7.45 -2.56
CA SER A 234 2.85 -6.36 -3.36
C SER A 234 1.67 -6.86 -4.16
N ILE A 235 0.67 -6.00 -4.32
CA ILE A 235 -0.47 -6.22 -5.19
C ILE A 235 -0.70 -4.99 -6.06
N ASP A 236 -0.91 -5.21 -7.35
CA ASP A 236 -1.30 -4.17 -8.28
C ASP A 236 -2.18 -4.76 -9.39
N PHE A 237 -2.89 -3.89 -10.09
CA PHE A 237 -3.84 -4.27 -11.12
C PHE A 237 -3.53 -3.47 -12.38
N TYR A 238 -3.43 -4.17 -13.51
CA TYR A 238 -3.22 -3.54 -14.81
C TYR A 238 -4.43 -2.70 -15.24
N ASP A 239 -5.65 -3.23 -15.04
CA ASP A 239 -6.89 -2.54 -15.33
C ASP A 239 -7.97 -2.85 -14.27
N LYS A 240 -9.17 -2.30 -14.48
CA LYS A 240 -10.32 -2.50 -13.58
C LYS A 240 -11.07 -3.83 -13.81
N LYS A 241 -10.70 -4.65 -14.80
CA LYS A 241 -11.41 -5.92 -15.05
C LYS A 241 -10.99 -6.93 -14.00
N MET A 242 -11.80 -7.01 -12.96
CA MET A 242 -11.62 -7.92 -11.84
C MET A 242 -12.29 -9.26 -12.17
N GLU A 243 -11.54 -10.23 -12.68
CA GLU A 243 -11.93 -11.64 -12.63
C GLU A 243 -11.06 -12.31 -11.56
N LEU A 244 -11.66 -12.65 -10.42
CA LEU A 244 -11.12 -13.60 -9.45
C LEU A 244 -11.95 -14.88 -9.48
#